data_AF-A0A315ASS6-F1
#
_entry.id   AF-A0A315ASS6-F1
#
_cell.length_a   1.000
_cell.length_b   1.000
_cell.length_c   1.000
_cell.angle_alpha   90.00
_cell.angle_beta   90.00
_cell.angle_gamma   90.00
#
_symmetry.space_group_name_H-M   'P 1'
#
loop_
_entity.id
_entity.type
_entity.pdbx_description
1 polymer ?
#
loop_
_entity_poly.entity_id
_entity_poly.type
_entity_poly.pdbx_seq_one_letter_code
_entity_poly.pdbx_strand_id
1 'polypeptide(L)'
;MARSTGTHIPAGWCLGLARYGAGFVDRGGIAGRGGPAGRMAGLRSPRMSQRSLVWCGLPEGSTVLVDTAPWIYLLEDHPEFAPRFAGLFEAAESGQLQLALSTVTLAEVLTGPFKAGQTALARRYETALNQYQVVPMTPSVACLAAQLRVQYRLKLPDAVQLASALDIGAAALVTHERDYSAVQGLPILLGGDRRSEVEAESCFVGRWLQLRHDVKELNASPIHT
;
A
#
# COMPACT_ATOMS: atom_id res chain seq x y z
N MET A 1 21.39 -26.55 -42.36
CA MET A 1 21.50 -25.07 -42.31
C MET A 1 20.18 -24.49 -41.82
N ALA A 2 20.12 -23.95 -40.61
CA ALA A 2 19.00 -23.14 -40.13
C ALA A 2 19.63 -21.92 -39.44
N ARG A 3 19.19 -20.70 -39.79
CA ARG A 3 19.80 -19.46 -39.32
C ARG A 3 19.12 -19.01 -38.03
N SER A 4 19.89 -18.57 -37.05
CA SER A 4 19.35 -17.92 -35.86
C SER A 4 18.82 -16.53 -36.20
N THR A 5 17.61 -16.21 -35.71
CA THR A 5 17.09 -14.85 -35.63
C THR A 5 17.24 -14.36 -34.20
N GLY A 6 18.34 -13.65 -33.92
CA GLY A 6 18.57 -13.04 -32.61
C GLY A 6 17.66 -11.84 -32.39
N THR A 7 16.83 -11.88 -31.35
CA THR A 7 16.07 -10.72 -30.88
C THR A 7 16.99 -9.76 -30.12
N HIS A 8 17.23 -8.60 -30.73
CA HIS A 8 18.13 -7.57 -30.22
C HIS A 8 17.43 -6.74 -29.11
N ILE A 9 17.72 -7.02 -27.84
CA ILE A 9 17.23 -6.21 -26.71
C ILE A 9 18.07 -4.91 -26.63
N PRO A 10 17.47 -3.71 -26.70
CA PRO A 10 18.22 -2.46 -26.69
C PRO A 10 18.80 -2.14 -25.31
N ALA A 11 20.11 -1.91 -25.26
CA ALA A 11 20.84 -1.52 -24.06
C ALA A 11 20.52 -0.07 -23.64
N GLY A 12 19.47 0.11 -22.83
CA GLY A 12 19.07 1.42 -22.29
C GLY A 12 18.37 1.39 -20.92
N TRP A 13 18.11 0.22 -20.34
CA TRP A 13 17.21 0.03 -19.20
C TRP A 13 17.91 -0.05 -17.82
N CYS A 14 19.06 0.61 -17.65
CA CYS A 14 19.86 0.54 -16.40
C CYS A 14 20.19 1.90 -15.74
N LEU A 15 19.55 3.01 -16.16
CA LEU A 15 19.75 4.33 -15.54
C LEU A 15 18.53 4.77 -14.72
N GLY A 16 18.34 4.09 -13.59
CA GLY A 16 17.28 4.38 -12.59
C GLY A 16 17.66 4.05 -11.15
N LEU A 17 18.96 3.91 -10.85
CA LEU A 17 19.49 3.32 -9.60
C LEU A 17 19.89 4.34 -8.50
N ALA A 18 19.51 5.61 -8.60
CA ALA A 18 20.12 6.70 -7.82
C ALA A 18 19.26 7.31 -6.69
N ARG A 19 18.09 6.74 -6.31
CA ARG A 19 17.16 7.37 -5.34
C ARG A 19 16.83 6.60 -4.05
N TYR A 20 17.30 5.36 -3.89
CA TYR A 20 17.24 4.65 -2.61
C TYR A 20 18.67 4.42 -2.10
N GLY A 21 19.05 5.16 -1.06
CA GLY A 21 20.45 5.47 -0.78
C GLY A 21 21.21 4.43 0.06
N ALA A 22 22.50 4.29 -0.24
CA ALA A 22 23.49 3.82 0.71
C ALA A 22 23.93 4.99 1.63
N GLY A 23 24.15 4.72 2.93
CA GLY A 23 24.40 5.80 3.90
C GLY A 23 24.91 5.36 5.27
N PHE A 24 25.96 4.52 5.33
CA PHE A 24 26.72 4.15 6.54
C PHE A 24 27.98 3.38 6.09
N VAL A 25 29.21 3.53 6.61
CA VAL A 25 29.81 4.40 7.66
C VAL A 25 31.22 4.82 7.18
N ASP A 26 31.73 5.98 7.58
CA ASP A 26 33.19 6.19 7.73
C ASP A 26 33.53 6.87 9.06
N ARG A 27 34.69 6.52 9.66
CA ARG A 27 35.19 7.05 10.94
C ARG A 27 36.54 7.76 10.71
N GLY A 28 36.52 9.09 10.63
CA GLY A 28 37.72 9.94 10.69
C GLY A 28 37.60 10.96 11.81
N GLY A 29 38.59 11.03 12.72
CA GLY A 29 38.50 11.83 13.94
C GLY A 29 39.44 13.05 14.00
N ILE A 30 38.93 14.07 14.71
CA ILE A 30 39.60 15.05 15.58
C ILE A 30 40.54 16.17 15.04
N ALA A 31 40.47 17.30 15.78
CA ALA A 31 41.23 18.56 15.70
C ALA A 31 40.88 19.54 14.56
N GLY A 32 40.65 20.84 14.80
CA GLY A 32 40.49 21.58 16.07
C GLY A 32 40.59 23.12 15.91
N ARG A 33 40.33 23.84 17.03
CA ARG A 33 40.42 25.32 17.25
C ARG A 33 39.23 26.16 16.79
N GLY A 34 38.94 27.22 17.56
CA GLY A 34 37.74 28.06 17.45
C GLY A 34 37.98 29.47 16.93
N GLY A 35 36.86 30.16 16.65
CA GLY A 35 36.75 31.55 16.19
C GLY A 35 35.35 32.10 16.54
N PRO A 36 35.14 33.43 16.57
CA PRO A 36 34.23 34.06 17.53
C PRO A 36 32.74 34.05 17.17
N ALA A 37 31.92 34.26 18.20
CA ALA A 37 30.47 34.28 18.14
C ALA A 37 29.91 35.44 17.30
N GLY A 38 29.29 35.11 16.17
CA GLY A 38 28.45 36.02 15.37
C GLY A 38 26.98 35.96 15.80
N ARG A 39 26.29 37.11 15.76
CA ARG A 39 24.87 37.26 16.14
C ARG A 39 23.96 36.22 15.47
N MET A 40 23.18 35.50 16.27
CA MET A 40 22.04 34.73 15.77
C MET A 40 20.91 35.68 15.33
N ALA A 41 20.89 36.03 14.05
CA ALA A 41 19.65 36.46 13.39
C ALA A 41 18.77 35.22 13.22
N GLY A 42 17.54 35.26 13.75
CA GLY A 42 16.67 34.09 13.79
C GLY A 42 16.25 33.62 12.40
N LEU A 43 16.88 32.56 11.89
CA LEU A 43 16.30 31.74 10.84
C LEU A 43 15.01 31.14 11.41
N ARG A 44 13.88 31.73 11.03
CA ARG A 44 12.58 31.10 11.23
C ARG A 44 12.60 29.81 10.43
N SER A 45 12.55 28.67 11.12
CA SER A 45 12.32 27.37 10.50
C SER A 45 11.14 27.49 9.54
N PRO A 46 11.20 26.90 8.32
CA PRO A 46 10.02 26.78 7.50
C PRO A 46 8.92 26.16 8.35
N ARG A 47 7.76 26.80 8.45
CA ARG A 47 6.59 26.16 9.07
C ARG A 47 6.26 24.96 8.18
N MET A 48 6.69 23.76 8.61
CA MET A 48 6.15 22.53 8.07
C MET A 48 4.63 22.66 8.14
N SER A 49 3.94 22.49 7.01
CA SER A 49 2.49 22.49 7.05
C SER A 49 2.07 21.39 8.02
N GLN A 50 1.21 21.75 8.99
CA GLN A 50 0.60 20.78 9.88
C GLN A 50 -0.39 19.97 9.05
N ARG A 51 0.12 18.96 8.32
CA ARG A 51 -0.74 17.92 7.74
C ARG A 51 -1.43 17.22 8.90
N SER A 52 -2.74 17.10 8.84
CA SER A 52 -3.47 16.32 9.82
C SER A 52 -3.00 14.86 9.73
N LEU A 53 -3.01 14.16 10.86
CA LEU A 53 -2.74 12.73 10.90
C LEU A 53 -4.08 12.02 10.98
N VAL A 54 -4.28 11.00 10.15
CA VAL A 54 -5.60 10.35 9.97
C VAL A 54 -5.61 8.92 10.46
N TRP A 55 -5.08 7.96 9.69
CA TRP A 55 -5.04 6.55 10.10
C TRP A 55 -3.62 6.14 10.45
N CYS A 56 -3.41 5.53 11.62
CA CYS A 56 -2.10 5.03 12.10
C CYS A 56 -0.94 6.04 12.01
N GLY A 57 -1.22 7.35 12.14
CA GLY A 57 -0.22 8.42 12.05
C GLY A 57 0.20 8.80 10.63
N LEU A 58 -0.52 8.33 9.59
CA LEU A 58 -0.30 8.76 8.21
C LEU A 58 -0.72 10.23 8.01
N PRO A 59 0.07 11.04 7.29
CA PRO A 59 -0.34 12.38 6.87
C PRO A 59 -1.51 12.33 5.89
N GLU A 60 -2.43 13.28 6.01
CA GLU A 60 -3.49 13.53 5.04
C GLU A 60 -2.95 13.76 3.61
N GLY A 61 -3.66 13.24 2.62
CA GLY A 61 -3.28 13.22 1.20
C GLY A 61 -2.26 12.14 0.83
N SER A 62 -1.91 11.22 1.74
CA SER A 62 -0.97 10.13 1.45
C SER A 62 -1.60 9.02 0.62
N THR A 63 -0.85 8.50 -0.36
CA THR A 63 -1.14 7.23 -1.02
C THR A 63 -0.59 6.07 -0.20
N VAL A 64 -1.36 4.99 -0.02
CA VAL A 64 -0.92 3.74 0.61
C VAL A 64 -1.28 2.54 -0.26
N LEU A 65 -0.38 1.56 -0.34
CA LEU A 65 -0.71 0.28 -0.96
C LEU A 65 -1.37 -0.62 0.10
N VAL A 66 -2.49 -1.24 -0.26
CA VAL A 66 -3.23 -2.15 0.61
C VAL A 66 -3.14 -3.56 0.06
N ASP A 67 -2.58 -4.45 0.86
CA ASP A 67 -2.41 -5.87 0.58
C ASP A 67 -3.76 -6.62 0.58
N THR A 68 -3.76 -7.87 0.12
CA THR A 68 -4.97 -8.64 -0.21
C THR A 68 -5.91 -8.89 0.98
N ALA A 69 -5.38 -9.23 2.15
CA ALA A 69 -6.21 -9.61 3.30
C ALA A 69 -7.19 -8.50 3.77
N PRO A 70 -6.77 -7.23 3.98
CA PRO A 70 -7.69 -6.11 4.23
C PRO A 70 -8.86 -5.97 3.25
N TRP A 71 -8.63 -6.16 1.94
CA TRP A 71 -9.70 -6.09 0.92
C TRP A 71 -10.72 -7.22 1.08
N ILE A 72 -10.24 -8.46 1.28
CA ILE A 72 -11.12 -9.62 1.50
C ILE A 72 -11.96 -9.40 2.76
N TYR A 73 -11.35 -8.95 3.86
CA TYR A 73 -12.08 -8.69 5.11
C TYR A 73 -13.18 -7.63 4.95
N LEU A 74 -12.93 -6.56 4.20
CA LEU A 74 -13.92 -5.54 3.88
C LEU A 74 -15.07 -6.11 3.04
N LEU A 75 -14.74 -6.77 1.93
CA LEU A 75 -15.72 -7.28 0.95
C LEU A 75 -16.62 -8.39 1.53
N GLU A 76 -16.10 -9.19 2.47
CA GLU A 76 -16.80 -10.32 3.09
C GLU A 76 -17.47 -9.99 4.44
N ASP A 77 -17.52 -8.72 4.89
CA ASP A 77 -18.06 -8.29 6.21
C ASP A 77 -17.42 -9.10 7.37
N HIS A 78 -16.10 -9.36 7.31
CA HIS A 78 -15.43 -10.30 8.22
C HIS A 78 -15.44 -9.78 9.67
N PRO A 79 -16.12 -10.45 10.61
CA PRO A 79 -16.51 -9.86 11.91
C PRO A 79 -15.33 -9.47 12.81
N GLU A 80 -14.23 -10.24 12.81
CA GLU A 80 -13.05 -9.91 13.64
C GLU A 80 -12.09 -8.89 12.97
N PHE A 81 -11.81 -9.05 11.67
CA PHE A 81 -10.72 -8.33 11.01
C PHE A 81 -11.14 -7.07 10.27
N ALA A 82 -12.37 -7.00 9.70
CA ALA A 82 -12.84 -5.78 9.04
C ALA A 82 -12.84 -4.55 9.98
N PRO A 83 -13.24 -4.66 11.27
CA PRO A 83 -13.19 -3.53 12.21
C PRO A 83 -11.80 -2.97 12.50
N ARG A 84 -10.71 -3.72 12.21
CA ARG A 84 -9.30 -3.29 12.37
C ARG A 84 -8.81 -2.43 11.21
N PHE A 85 -9.42 -2.57 10.04
CA PHE A 85 -9.10 -1.79 8.84
C PHE A 85 -10.19 -0.75 8.50
N ALA A 86 -11.35 -0.78 9.17
CA ALA A 86 -12.42 0.21 9.10
C ALA A 86 -11.94 1.66 8.85
N GLY A 87 -11.14 2.22 9.77
CA GLY A 87 -10.68 3.61 9.69
C GLY A 87 -9.76 3.95 8.51
N LEU A 88 -9.15 2.94 7.87
CA LEU A 88 -8.37 3.13 6.63
C LEU A 88 -9.31 3.43 5.46
N PHE A 89 -10.39 2.66 5.34
CA PHE A 89 -11.39 2.81 4.28
C PHE A 89 -12.25 4.06 4.52
N GLU A 90 -12.63 4.36 5.77
CA GLU A 90 -13.29 5.64 6.12
C GLU A 90 -12.44 6.85 5.72
N ALA A 91 -11.12 6.81 5.96
CA ALA A 91 -10.19 7.88 5.56
C ALA A 91 -10.00 7.96 4.03
N ALA A 92 -10.23 6.87 3.29
CA ALA A 92 -10.22 6.88 1.83
C ALA A 92 -11.51 7.47 1.25
N GLU A 93 -12.67 7.04 1.78
CA GLU A 93 -13.99 7.54 1.39
C GLU A 93 -14.16 9.04 1.67
N SER A 94 -13.55 9.55 2.74
CA SER A 94 -13.50 10.99 3.06
C SER A 94 -12.48 11.78 2.23
N GLY A 95 -11.71 11.12 1.35
CA GLY A 95 -10.67 11.72 0.52
C GLY A 95 -9.37 12.05 1.24
N GLN A 96 -9.25 11.70 2.53
CA GLN A 96 -8.07 11.98 3.35
C GLN A 96 -6.87 11.09 3.05
N LEU A 97 -7.10 9.89 2.51
CA LEU A 97 -6.08 8.97 2.00
C LEU A 97 -6.43 8.53 0.59
N GLN A 98 -5.41 8.11 -0.16
CA GLN A 98 -5.57 7.46 -1.47
C GLN A 98 -5.16 6.00 -1.33
N LEU A 99 -6.06 5.06 -1.64
CA LEU A 99 -5.72 3.63 -1.60
C LEU A 99 -5.31 3.14 -2.98
N ALA A 100 -4.26 2.33 -2.99
CA ALA A 100 -3.77 1.59 -4.13
C ALA A 100 -3.72 0.10 -3.82
N LEU A 101 -3.80 -0.73 -4.85
CA LEU A 101 -3.65 -2.19 -4.77
C LEU A 101 -2.85 -2.68 -5.97
N SER A 102 -2.13 -3.80 -5.86
CA SER A 102 -1.45 -4.36 -7.03
C SER A 102 -2.41 -5.19 -7.90
N THR A 103 -2.03 -5.41 -9.17
CA THR A 103 -2.71 -6.41 -10.03
C THR A 103 -2.65 -7.83 -9.45
N VAL A 104 -1.70 -8.13 -8.54
CA VAL A 104 -1.65 -9.40 -7.83
C VAL A 104 -2.77 -9.48 -6.80
N THR A 105 -2.97 -8.43 -5.99
CA THR A 105 -4.12 -8.34 -5.07
C THR A 105 -5.46 -8.47 -5.79
N LEU A 106 -5.63 -7.80 -6.92
CA LEU A 106 -6.83 -7.95 -7.73
C LEU A 106 -7.06 -9.41 -8.14
N ALA A 107 -6.03 -10.11 -8.62
CA ALA A 107 -6.15 -11.52 -8.99
C ALA A 107 -6.45 -12.43 -7.78
N GLU A 108 -5.86 -12.16 -6.61
CA GLU A 108 -6.07 -12.95 -5.39
C GLU A 108 -7.48 -12.77 -4.82
N VAL A 109 -8.01 -11.54 -4.73
CA VAL A 109 -9.39 -11.27 -4.30
C VAL A 109 -10.39 -11.95 -5.22
N LEU A 110 -10.19 -11.88 -6.55
CA LEU A 110 -11.10 -12.49 -7.53
C LEU A 110 -11.02 -14.02 -7.55
N THR A 111 -9.91 -14.62 -7.09
CA THR A 111 -9.72 -16.07 -7.07
C THR A 111 -10.74 -16.80 -6.20
N GLY A 112 -11.18 -16.20 -5.08
CA GLY A 112 -12.20 -16.78 -4.19
C GLY A 112 -13.55 -17.01 -4.91
N PRO A 113 -14.22 -15.94 -5.37
CA PRO A 113 -15.46 -16.02 -6.13
C PRO A 113 -15.38 -16.91 -7.38
N PHE A 114 -14.29 -16.83 -8.16
CA PHE A 114 -14.13 -17.70 -9.34
C PHE A 114 -14.02 -19.19 -8.97
N LYS A 115 -13.29 -19.55 -7.91
CA LYS A 115 -13.25 -20.95 -7.40
C LYS A 115 -14.60 -21.45 -6.93
N ALA A 116 -15.45 -20.56 -6.40
CA ALA A 116 -16.81 -20.89 -5.98
C ALA A 116 -17.84 -20.91 -7.13
N GLY A 117 -17.43 -20.66 -8.38
CA GLY A 117 -18.34 -20.53 -9.53
C GLY A 117 -19.16 -19.24 -9.56
N GLN A 118 -18.85 -18.28 -8.70
CA GLN A 118 -19.62 -17.05 -8.47
C GLN A 118 -19.13 -15.91 -9.39
N THR A 119 -19.17 -16.12 -10.70
CA THR A 119 -18.69 -15.16 -11.71
C THR A 119 -19.31 -13.76 -11.58
N ALA A 120 -20.59 -13.67 -11.20
CA ALA A 120 -21.25 -12.38 -10.95
C ALA A 120 -20.65 -11.64 -9.74
N LEU A 121 -20.31 -12.35 -8.66
CA LEU A 121 -19.61 -11.78 -7.51
C LEU A 121 -18.20 -11.33 -7.87
N ALA A 122 -17.47 -12.13 -8.65
CA ALA A 122 -16.14 -11.76 -9.16
C ALA A 122 -16.20 -10.43 -9.93
N ARG A 123 -17.15 -10.25 -10.86
CA ARG A 123 -17.33 -8.99 -11.59
C ARG A 123 -17.66 -7.81 -10.67
N ARG A 124 -18.46 -8.03 -9.62
CA ARG A 124 -18.80 -6.98 -8.63
C ARG A 124 -17.56 -6.57 -7.81
N TYR A 125 -16.74 -7.53 -7.37
CA TYR A 125 -15.46 -7.26 -6.70
C TYR A 125 -14.47 -6.53 -7.63
N GLU A 126 -14.37 -6.95 -8.89
CA GLU A 126 -13.54 -6.29 -9.91
C GLU A 126 -13.98 -4.83 -10.13
N THR A 127 -15.28 -4.57 -10.24
CA THR A 127 -15.81 -3.20 -10.36
C THR A 127 -15.52 -2.35 -9.13
N ALA A 128 -15.69 -2.90 -7.92
CA ALA A 128 -15.41 -2.18 -6.67
C ALA A 128 -13.92 -1.84 -6.52
N LEU A 129 -13.02 -2.81 -6.78
CA LEU A 129 -11.58 -2.60 -6.66
C LEU A 129 -11.01 -1.63 -7.70
N ASN A 130 -11.58 -1.58 -8.91
CA ASN A 130 -11.18 -0.63 -9.96
C ASN A 130 -11.58 0.84 -9.67
N GLN A 131 -12.26 1.13 -8.55
CA GLN A 131 -12.46 2.50 -8.07
C GLN A 131 -11.17 3.07 -7.43
N TYR A 132 -10.24 2.20 -7.04
CA TYR A 132 -8.97 2.53 -6.40
C TYR A 132 -7.81 2.46 -7.41
N GLN A 133 -6.63 2.94 -7.02
CA GLN A 133 -5.45 2.91 -7.90
C GLN A 133 -4.91 1.48 -8.05
N VAL A 134 -5.27 0.79 -9.14
CA VAL A 134 -4.66 -0.51 -9.49
C VAL A 134 -3.26 -0.28 -10.08
N VAL A 135 -2.23 -0.72 -9.35
CA VAL A 135 -0.83 -0.65 -9.75
C VAL A 135 -0.49 -1.83 -10.68
N PRO A 136 -0.13 -1.58 -11.95
CA PRO A 136 0.20 -2.65 -12.89
C PRO A 136 1.54 -3.29 -12.55
N MET A 137 1.63 -4.63 -12.67
CA MET A 137 2.90 -5.35 -12.65
C MET A 137 3.70 -5.08 -13.94
N THR A 138 4.37 -3.93 -13.99
CA THR A 138 5.27 -3.53 -15.08
C THR A 138 6.59 -4.31 -15.04
N PRO A 139 7.42 -4.25 -16.10
CA PRO A 139 8.78 -4.79 -16.05
C PRO A 139 9.66 -4.18 -14.94
N SER A 140 9.50 -2.89 -14.59
CA SER A 140 10.23 -2.27 -13.48
C SER A 140 9.82 -2.84 -12.14
N VAL A 141 8.52 -2.96 -11.89
CA VAL A 141 7.96 -3.60 -10.68
C VAL A 141 8.41 -5.06 -10.58
N ALA A 142 8.40 -5.81 -11.68
CA ALA A 142 8.86 -7.20 -11.69
C ALA A 142 10.37 -7.34 -11.39
N CYS A 143 11.22 -6.48 -11.96
CA CYS A 143 12.65 -6.46 -11.66
C CYS A 143 12.96 -6.03 -10.22
N LEU A 144 12.20 -5.08 -9.67
CA LEU A 144 12.32 -4.65 -8.27
C LEU A 144 11.85 -5.76 -7.32
N ALA A 145 10.71 -6.40 -7.60
CA ALA A 145 10.20 -7.53 -6.83
C ALA A 145 11.20 -8.69 -6.79
N ALA A 146 11.88 -8.99 -7.90
CA ALA A 146 12.93 -10.01 -7.93
C ALA A 146 14.11 -9.69 -6.98
N GLN A 147 14.53 -8.42 -6.91
CA GLN A 147 15.58 -7.97 -5.98
C GLN A 147 15.12 -8.06 -4.52
N LEU A 148 13.95 -7.51 -4.21
CA LEU A 148 13.37 -7.51 -2.86
C LEU A 148 13.11 -8.93 -2.35
N ARG A 149 12.67 -9.85 -3.23
CA ARG A 149 12.50 -11.27 -2.95
C ARG A 149 13.81 -11.94 -2.52
N VAL A 150 14.93 -11.62 -3.14
CA VAL A 150 16.25 -12.14 -2.74
C VAL A 150 16.72 -11.50 -1.43
N GLN A 151 16.58 -10.17 -1.31
CA GLN A 151 17.03 -9.40 -0.15
C GLN A 151 16.29 -9.78 1.14
N TYR A 152 14.96 -9.88 1.09
CA TYR A 152 14.08 -10.09 2.24
C TYR A 152 13.49 -11.50 2.32
N ARG A 153 13.83 -12.40 1.38
CA ARG A 153 13.36 -13.80 1.31
C ARG A 153 11.83 -13.99 1.20
N LEU A 154 11.13 -12.94 0.75
CA LEU A 154 9.67 -12.89 0.57
C LEU A 154 9.18 -13.88 -0.50
N LYS A 155 7.90 -14.27 -0.45
CA LYS A 155 7.24 -14.95 -1.59
C LYS A 155 7.10 -13.97 -2.76
N LEU A 156 6.79 -14.48 -3.96
CA LEU A 156 6.65 -13.61 -5.13
C LEU A 156 5.50 -12.59 -4.99
N PRO A 157 4.30 -12.95 -4.50
CA PRO A 157 3.22 -11.98 -4.25
C PRO A 157 3.67 -10.85 -3.31
N ASP A 158 4.16 -11.18 -2.12
CA ASP A 158 4.60 -10.22 -1.10
C ASP A 158 5.72 -9.30 -1.63
N ALA A 159 6.66 -9.84 -2.42
CA ALA A 159 7.69 -9.04 -3.08
C ALA A 159 7.13 -8.10 -4.17
N VAL A 160 6.06 -8.49 -4.87
CA VAL A 160 5.35 -7.62 -5.82
C VAL A 160 4.51 -6.56 -5.10
N GLN A 161 3.92 -6.85 -3.93
CA GLN A 161 3.28 -5.81 -3.11
C GLN A 161 4.31 -4.76 -2.69
N LEU A 162 5.43 -5.19 -2.11
CA LEU A 162 6.48 -4.27 -1.67
C LEU A 162 7.07 -3.46 -2.84
N ALA A 163 7.30 -4.09 -4.00
CA ALA A 163 7.75 -3.41 -5.21
C ALA A 163 6.72 -2.38 -5.70
N SER A 164 5.43 -2.76 -5.77
CA SER A 164 4.34 -1.87 -6.18
C SER A 164 4.22 -0.65 -5.28
N ALA A 165 4.33 -0.83 -3.96
CA ALA A 165 4.29 0.26 -2.99
C ALA A 165 5.47 1.24 -3.16
N LEU A 166 6.67 0.73 -3.41
CA LEU A 166 7.87 1.53 -3.65
C LEU A 166 7.87 2.25 -5.01
N ASP A 167 7.29 1.63 -6.06
CA ASP A 167 7.19 2.19 -7.42
C ASP A 167 6.25 3.41 -7.45
N ILE A 168 5.11 3.35 -6.75
CA ILE A 168 4.19 4.51 -6.63
C ILE A 168 4.61 5.53 -5.55
N GLY A 169 5.67 5.25 -4.78
CA GLY A 169 6.10 6.11 -3.67
C GLY A 169 5.10 6.17 -2.51
N ALA A 170 4.44 5.04 -2.20
CA ALA A 170 3.46 4.94 -1.13
C ALA A 170 4.05 5.34 0.24
N ALA A 171 3.24 5.99 1.07
CA ALA A 171 3.61 6.35 2.44
C ALA A 171 3.67 5.13 3.37
N ALA A 172 2.98 4.04 3.03
CA ALA A 172 3.00 2.77 3.74
C ALA A 172 2.52 1.61 2.85
N LEU A 173 2.87 0.39 3.24
CA LEU A 173 2.19 -0.85 2.87
C LEU A 173 1.30 -1.29 4.04
N VAL A 174 0.01 -1.45 3.80
CA VAL A 174 -0.96 -1.96 4.78
C VAL A 174 -1.20 -3.44 4.55
N THR A 175 -1.06 -4.25 5.59
CA THR A 175 -1.27 -5.72 5.51
C THR A 175 -1.79 -6.28 6.84
N HIS A 176 -2.17 -7.55 6.85
CA HIS A 176 -2.35 -8.33 8.08
C HIS A 176 -1.14 -9.25 8.37
N GLU A 177 -0.26 -9.48 7.39
CA GLU A 177 0.87 -10.41 7.53
C GLU A 177 2.09 -9.78 8.21
N ARG A 178 2.77 -10.56 9.07
CA ARG A 178 3.93 -10.10 9.84
C ARG A 178 5.28 -10.35 9.15
N ASP A 179 5.27 -10.99 7.98
CA ASP A 179 6.46 -11.47 7.29
C ASP A 179 7.33 -10.32 6.72
N TYR A 180 6.77 -9.11 6.62
CA TYR A 180 7.51 -7.89 6.23
C TYR A 180 8.39 -7.30 7.34
N SER A 181 8.53 -7.94 8.50
CA SER A 181 9.29 -7.42 9.67
C SER A 181 10.76 -7.05 9.41
N ALA A 182 11.37 -7.59 8.35
CA ALA A 182 12.74 -7.25 7.94
C ALA A 182 12.85 -6.05 6.99
N VAL A 183 11.74 -5.54 6.45
CA VAL A 183 11.71 -4.46 5.45
C VAL A 183 12.14 -3.13 6.07
N GLN A 184 12.93 -2.38 5.32
CA GLN A 184 13.40 -1.04 5.68
C GLN A 184 13.01 -0.02 4.61
N GLY A 185 12.83 1.24 5.00
CA GLY A 185 12.54 2.35 4.09
C GLY A 185 11.08 2.53 3.68
N LEU A 186 10.20 1.57 3.99
CA LEU A 186 8.74 1.69 3.84
C LEU A 186 8.05 1.30 5.15
N PRO A 187 7.19 2.16 5.73
CA PRO A 187 6.35 1.79 6.87
C PRO A 187 5.42 0.62 6.53
N ILE A 188 5.43 -0.41 7.38
CA ILE A 188 4.46 -1.51 7.32
C ILE A 188 3.42 -1.26 8.41
N LEU A 189 2.16 -1.12 8.01
CA LEU A 189 1.05 -0.86 8.93
C LEU A 189 0.15 -2.08 9.02
N LEU A 190 -0.06 -2.54 10.26
CA LEU A 190 -1.01 -3.61 10.57
C LEU A 190 -2.34 -3.01 11.00
N GLY A 191 -3.44 -3.73 10.78
CA GLY A 191 -4.77 -3.32 11.24
C GLY A 191 -4.79 -3.08 12.75
N GLY A 192 -5.27 -1.91 13.17
CA GLY A 192 -5.23 -1.49 14.57
C GLY A 192 -6.22 -2.26 15.45
N ASP A 193 -5.78 -2.64 16.65
CA ASP A 193 -6.67 -3.21 17.67
C ASP A 193 -7.38 -2.06 18.41
N ARG A 194 -8.68 -1.86 18.14
CA ARG A 194 -9.51 -0.85 18.83
C ARG A 194 -9.85 -1.31 20.27
N ARG A 195 -8.84 -1.37 21.14
CA ARG A 195 -8.99 -1.72 22.58
C ARG A 195 -8.84 -0.55 23.55
N SER A 196 -8.65 0.67 23.06
CA SER A 196 -8.61 1.86 23.91
C SER A 196 -9.19 3.12 23.24
N GLU A 197 -10.43 3.03 22.76
CA GLU A 197 -11.35 4.17 22.70
C GLU A 197 -12.79 3.65 22.59
N VAL A 198 -13.48 3.66 23.73
CA VAL A 198 -14.94 3.61 23.81
C VAL A 198 -15.47 4.94 23.26
N GLU A 199 -16.69 4.95 22.70
CA GLU A 199 -17.36 6.13 22.09
C GLU A 199 -17.03 6.43 20.60
N ALA A 200 -17.04 5.41 19.75
CA ALA A 200 -17.18 5.56 18.28
C ALA A 200 -18.50 4.97 17.73
N GLU A 201 -19.58 4.99 18.52
CA GLU A 201 -20.82 4.24 18.26
C GLU A 201 -21.89 5.00 17.44
N SER A 202 -21.50 5.93 16.55
CA SER A 202 -22.48 6.58 15.66
C SER A 202 -22.02 7.10 14.29
N CYS A 203 -20.73 7.28 14.01
CA CYS A 203 -20.29 7.76 12.68
C CYS A 203 -20.06 6.62 11.67
N PHE A 204 -19.38 5.55 12.12
CA PHE A 204 -19.09 4.36 11.31
C PHE A 204 -20.37 3.70 10.80
N VAL A 205 -21.25 3.29 11.71
CA VAL A 205 -22.44 2.46 11.42
C VAL A 205 -23.33 3.05 10.34
N GLY A 206 -23.52 4.38 10.28
CA GLY A 206 -24.42 5.02 9.32
C GLY A 206 -23.96 4.95 7.86
N ARG A 207 -22.66 5.18 7.57
CA ARG A 207 -22.11 5.10 6.20
C ARG A 207 -21.61 3.71 5.84
N TRP A 208 -21.11 2.95 6.81
CA TRP A 208 -20.88 1.52 6.59
C TRP A 208 -22.19 0.79 6.28
N LEU A 209 -23.34 1.21 6.82
CA LEU A 209 -24.63 0.69 6.38
C LEU A 209 -24.95 1.05 4.92
N GLN A 210 -24.45 2.17 4.38
CA GLN A 210 -24.62 2.51 2.96
C GLN A 210 -23.68 1.68 2.08
N LEU A 211 -22.37 1.60 2.35
CA LEU A 211 -21.49 0.70 1.61
C LEU A 211 -21.91 -0.77 1.75
N ARG A 212 -22.48 -1.16 2.89
CA ARG A 212 -23.08 -2.47 3.12
C ARG A 212 -24.44 -2.62 2.47
N HIS A 213 -25.19 -1.54 2.20
CA HIS A 213 -26.38 -1.59 1.36
C HIS A 213 -25.97 -1.78 -0.09
N ASP A 214 -25.01 -0.99 -0.56
CA ASP A 214 -24.45 -1.09 -1.90
C ASP A 214 -23.83 -2.49 -2.11
N VAL A 215 -22.99 -3.00 -1.20
CA VAL A 215 -22.42 -4.37 -1.25
C VAL A 215 -23.47 -5.47 -1.04
N LYS A 216 -24.55 -5.24 -0.28
CA LYS A 216 -25.65 -6.22 -0.16
C LYS A 216 -26.64 -6.18 -1.31
N GLU A 217 -26.91 -5.04 -1.94
CA GLU A 217 -27.66 -4.94 -3.20
C GLU A 217 -26.83 -5.52 -4.34
N LEU A 218 -25.51 -5.25 -4.36
CA LEU A 218 -24.56 -5.95 -5.21
C LEU A 218 -24.65 -7.46 -4.94
N ASN A 219 -24.67 -7.95 -3.70
CA ASN A 219 -24.73 -9.40 -3.44
C ASN A 219 -26.14 -10.02 -3.63
N ALA A 220 -27.23 -9.27 -3.46
CA ALA A 220 -28.62 -9.76 -3.51
C ALA A 220 -29.33 -9.55 -4.86
N SER A 221 -28.79 -8.71 -5.75
CA SER A 221 -29.34 -8.52 -7.10
C SER A 221 -29.34 -9.83 -7.89
N PRO A 222 -30.49 -10.27 -8.46
CA PRO A 222 -30.59 -11.53 -9.18
C PRO A 222 -29.55 -11.69 -10.27
N ILE A 223 -29.01 -12.91 -10.39
CA ILE A 223 -28.14 -13.30 -11.50
C ILE A 223 -29.03 -13.50 -12.73
N HIS A 224 -29.16 -12.47 -13.56
CA HIS A 224 -29.69 -12.63 -14.91
C HIS A 224 -28.61 -13.29 -15.79
N THR A 225 -28.88 -14.55 -16.15
CA THR A 225 -28.16 -15.35 -17.16
C THR A 225 -28.28 -14.77 -18.56
#